data_AF-A0A1Q7MS54-F1
#
_entry.id   AF-A0A1Q7MS54-F1
#
_cell.length_a   1.000
_cell.length_b   1.000
_cell.length_c   1.000
_cell.angle_alpha   90.00
_cell.angle_beta   90.00
_cell.angle_gamma   90.00
#
_symmetry.space_group_name_H-M   'P 1'
#
loop_
_entity.id
_entity.type
_entity.pdbx_description
1 polymer ?
#
loop_
_entity_poly.entity_id
_entity_poly.type
_entity_poly.pdbx_seq_one_letter_code
_entity_poly.pdbx_strand_id
1 'polypeptide(L)'
;MADLVAPFRGERYAAVDRLSALIAPPYDVIDSAERARYAALDPDNIVHIMLPEAPPGAAADARYGVAAERLAAWRRAGVLRRDAEPALYVLAQDFTLPTGERPIRRGVFAAVAAEGYEPRRVRPHEKTHAGPKADRLALMRATATNIESIFLLAPDPDRALANAVAAASHGPPAATAELNGVGIRLWIVRDPSPFLLPPSPLYIADGHHRYETASAYALENPGGGADRVLALIVSAQDPGLSILPTHRVIFGTGRAAPRGGPRPGDDPRVTRPRPDRVSRG
;
A
#
# COMPACT_ATOMS: atom_id res chain seq x y z
N MET A 1 18.98 -16.09 11.41
CA MET A 1 17.86 -15.49 10.65
C MET A 1 17.89 -14.01 10.95
N ALA A 2 17.79 -13.13 9.96
CA ALA A 2 17.78 -11.70 10.21
C ALA A 2 16.53 -11.28 11.01
N ASP A 3 16.65 -10.23 11.82
CA ASP A 3 15.51 -9.68 12.59
C ASP A 3 14.33 -9.37 11.68
N LEU A 4 13.09 -9.57 12.12
CA LEU A 4 11.92 -9.33 11.24
C LEU A 4 11.76 -7.84 10.97
N VAL A 5 11.93 -7.06 12.01
CA VAL A 5 11.72 -5.61 12.05
C VAL A 5 13.03 -4.97 12.51
N ALA A 6 13.46 -3.92 11.85
CA ALA A 6 14.68 -3.19 12.20
C ALA A 6 14.51 -1.68 12.00
N PRO A 7 15.24 -0.84 12.76
CA PRO A 7 15.36 0.57 12.44
C PRO A 7 16.07 0.76 11.09
N PHE A 8 15.86 1.90 10.44
CA PHE A 8 16.46 2.21 9.15
C PHE A 8 16.80 3.70 9.04
N ARG A 9 17.69 4.03 8.09
CA ARG A 9 17.99 5.43 7.75
C ARG A 9 16.92 5.94 6.81
N GLY A 10 15.96 6.68 7.34
CA GLY A 10 14.90 7.31 6.54
C GLY A 10 15.45 8.38 5.61
N GLU A 11 14.82 8.49 4.45
CA GLU A 11 15.01 9.59 3.51
C GLU A 11 13.71 10.40 3.49
N ARG A 12 13.77 11.65 3.93
CA ARG A 12 12.60 12.48 4.25
C ARG A 12 12.68 13.82 3.55
N TYR A 13 11.55 14.45 3.28
CA TYR A 13 11.54 15.83 2.79
C TYR A 13 12.24 16.78 3.75
N ALA A 14 13.07 17.65 3.17
CA ALA A 14 13.75 18.70 3.88
C ALA A 14 12.82 19.84 4.31
N ALA A 15 11.86 20.18 3.45
CA ALA A 15 10.91 21.28 3.65
C ALA A 15 9.67 20.79 4.40
N VAL A 16 9.84 20.55 5.71
CA VAL A 16 8.78 20.02 6.60
C VAL A 16 7.63 21.00 6.81
N ASP A 17 7.86 22.29 6.55
CA ASP A 17 6.90 23.40 6.65
C ASP A 17 5.83 23.39 5.56
N ARG A 18 6.15 22.86 4.37
CA ARG A 18 5.20 22.72 3.26
C ARG A 18 4.84 21.26 2.94
N LEU A 19 5.08 20.34 3.88
CA LEU A 19 4.97 18.90 3.65
C LEU A 19 3.62 18.45 3.06
N SER A 20 2.51 19.09 3.43
CA SER A 20 1.17 18.82 2.87
C SER A 20 1.10 18.95 1.34
N ALA A 21 1.90 19.82 0.73
CA ALA A 21 1.95 20.00 -0.72
C ALA A 21 2.88 18.97 -1.41
N LEU A 22 3.73 18.28 -0.65
CA LEU A 22 4.75 17.35 -1.16
C LEU A 22 4.32 15.88 -1.16
N ILE A 23 3.25 15.57 -0.45
CA ILE A 23 2.74 14.20 -0.29
C ILE A 23 1.51 13.95 -1.15
N ALA A 24 1.21 12.68 -1.37
CA ALA A 24 0.03 12.21 -2.10
C ALA A 24 -0.44 10.88 -1.49
N PRO A 25 -1.70 10.45 -1.77
CA PRO A 25 -2.18 9.11 -1.41
C PRO A 25 -1.37 8.00 -2.10
N PRO A 26 -1.56 6.73 -1.73
CA PRO A 26 -0.98 5.61 -2.46
C PRO A 26 -1.37 5.59 -3.94
N TYR A 27 -0.51 5.00 -4.77
CA TYR A 27 -0.65 5.04 -6.23
C TYR A 27 -1.96 4.43 -6.77
N ASP A 28 -2.52 3.45 -6.07
CA ASP A 28 -3.66 2.65 -6.48
C ASP A 28 -5.01 3.31 -6.20
N VAL A 29 -5.00 4.48 -5.55
CA VAL A 29 -6.21 5.29 -5.30
C VAL A 29 -6.18 6.65 -5.99
N ILE A 30 -5.19 6.90 -6.85
CA ILE A 30 -5.05 8.17 -7.59
C ILE A 30 -5.42 7.94 -9.06
N ASP A 31 -6.44 8.66 -9.54
CA ASP A 31 -6.76 8.69 -10.97
C ASP A 31 -5.91 9.72 -11.74
N SER A 32 -6.08 9.82 -13.06
CA SER A 32 -5.29 10.73 -13.90
C SER A 32 -5.55 12.21 -13.60
N ALA A 33 -6.78 12.58 -13.21
CA ALA A 33 -7.14 13.95 -12.87
C ALA A 33 -6.55 14.35 -11.51
N GLU A 34 -6.64 13.45 -10.52
CA GLU A 34 -6.00 13.61 -9.22
C GLU A 34 -4.48 13.67 -9.34
N ARG A 35 -3.89 12.82 -10.17
CA ARG A 35 -2.45 12.85 -10.45
C ARG A 35 -2.04 14.23 -10.96
N ALA A 36 -2.76 14.76 -11.95
CA ALA A 36 -2.49 16.10 -12.49
C ALA A 36 -2.65 17.19 -11.43
N ARG A 37 -3.65 17.06 -10.54
CA ARG A 37 -3.84 17.96 -9.41
C ARG A 37 -2.66 17.93 -8.45
N TYR A 38 -2.22 16.76 -7.99
CA TYR A 38 -1.06 16.66 -7.09
C TYR A 38 0.23 17.16 -7.74
N ALA A 39 0.43 16.87 -9.03
CA ALA A 39 1.57 17.37 -9.79
C ALA A 39 1.59 18.90 -9.91
N ALA A 40 0.42 19.54 -9.92
CA ALA A 40 0.29 21.00 -9.97
C ALA A 40 0.41 21.66 -8.58
N LEU A 41 0.25 20.92 -7.48
CA LEU A 41 0.41 21.47 -6.13
C LEU A 41 1.84 21.91 -5.87
N ASP A 42 2.81 21.09 -6.27
CA ASP A 42 4.21 21.36 -6.03
C ASP A 42 5.11 20.57 -6.99
N PRO A 43 6.18 21.16 -7.56
CA PRO A 43 7.13 20.43 -8.41
C PRO A 43 7.86 19.28 -7.67
N ASP A 44 7.96 19.38 -6.34
CA ASP A 44 8.54 18.36 -5.47
C ASP A 44 7.49 17.38 -4.90
N ASN A 45 6.26 17.34 -5.45
CA ASN A 45 5.26 16.38 -5.00
C ASN A 45 5.66 14.94 -5.35
N ILE A 46 5.54 14.02 -4.39
CA ILE A 46 5.93 12.61 -4.50
C ILE A 46 5.27 11.88 -5.68
N VAL A 47 4.12 12.38 -6.16
CA VAL A 47 3.41 11.82 -7.30
C VAL A 47 4.29 11.73 -8.55
N HIS A 48 5.28 12.62 -8.70
CA HIS A 48 6.22 12.58 -9.82
C HIS A 48 7.18 11.38 -9.79
N ILE A 49 7.39 10.77 -8.62
CA ILE A 49 8.21 9.58 -8.42
C ILE A 49 7.34 8.32 -8.34
N MET A 50 6.22 8.40 -7.63
CA MET A 50 5.31 7.29 -7.37
C MET A 50 4.42 6.92 -8.56
N LEU A 51 4.00 7.92 -9.34
CA LEU A 51 3.21 7.81 -10.58
C LEU A 51 3.88 8.64 -11.69
N PRO A 52 5.09 8.22 -12.14
CA PRO A 52 5.82 8.96 -13.15
C PRO A 52 5.13 8.83 -14.52
N GLU A 53 5.28 9.87 -15.34
CA GLU A 53 4.77 9.89 -16.71
C GLU A 53 5.94 9.81 -17.69
N ALA A 54 5.72 9.13 -18.81
CA ALA A 54 6.68 9.11 -19.90
C ALA A 54 6.65 10.47 -20.64
N PRO A 55 7.79 10.96 -21.15
CA PRO A 55 7.80 12.14 -22.01
C PRO A 55 6.90 11.96 -23.25
N PRO A 56 6.29 13.04 -23.78
CA PRO A 56 5.50 12.95 -25.01
C PRO A 56 6.30 12.30 -26.16
N GLY A 57 5.72 11.29 -26.79
CA GLY A 57 6.34 10.55 -27.90
C GLY A 57 7.34 9.46 -27.49
N ALA A 58 7.63 9.29 -26.19
CA ALA A 58 8.46 8.20 -25.69
C ALA A 58 7.65 6.91 -25.43
N ALA A 59 8.34 5.78 -25.35
CA ALA A 59 7.75 4.52 -24.90
C ALA A 59 7.25 4.65 -23.45
N ALA A 60 6.15 3.96 -23.12
CA ALA A 60 5.52 4.04 -21.81
C ALA A 60 6.46 3.70 -20.64
N ASP A 61 7.44 2.81 -20.85
CA ASP A 61 8.42 2.38 -19.85
C ASP A 61 9.52 3.43 -19.58
N ALA A 62 9.67 4.44 -20.45
CA ALA A 62 10.60 5.54 -20.21
C ALA A 62 10.29 6.32 -18.92
N ARG A 63 9.04 6.23 -18.42
CA ARG A 63 8.60 6.83 -17.16
C ARG A 63 9.46 6.41 -15.96
N TYR A 64 9.96 5.18 -15.92
CA TYR A 64 10.74 4.70 -14.78
C TYR A 64 12.12 5.39 -14.71
N GLY A 65 12.72 5.66 -15.89
CA GLY A 65 13.94 6.46 -15.98
C GLY A 65 13.73 7.90 -15.50
N VAL A 66 12.60 8.51 -15.86
CA VAL A 66 12.22 9.85 -15.37
C VAL A 66 12.11 9.88 -13.84
N ALA A 67 11.51 8.86 -13.22
CA ALA A 67 11.43 8.76 -11.76
C ALA A 67 12.84 8.64 -11.14
N ALA A 68 13.70 7.79 -11.68
CA ALA A 68 15.05 7.60 -11.18
C ALA A 68 15.90 8.88 -11.27
N GLU A 69 15.86 9.57 -12.41
CA GLU A 69 16.56 10.84 -12.63
C GLU A 69 16.07 11.93 -11.68
N ARG A 70 14.75 12.05 -11.51
CA ARG A 70 14.16 13.02 -10.59
C ARG A 70 14.50 12.73 -9.14
N LEU A 71 14.43 11.47 -8.71
CA LEU A 71 14.83 11.08 -7.35
C LEU A 71 16.30 11.41 -7.09
N ALA A 72 17.18 11.14 -8.05
CA ALA A 72 18.59 11.50 -7.97
C ALA A 72 18.80 13.02 -7.93
N ALA A 73 18.02 13.78 -8.69
CA ALA A 73 18.05 15.25 -8.66
C ALA A 73 17.59 15.80 -7.30
N TRP A 74 16.51 15.27 -6.74
CA TRP A 74 16.01 15.64 -5.41
C TRP A 74 17.03 15.38 -4.30
N ARG A 75 17.73 14.24 -4.36
CA ARG A 75 18.82 13.92 -3.43
C ARG A 75 19.98 14.92 -3.54
N ARG A 76 20.42 15.25 -4.77
CA ARG A 76 21.50 16.22 -5.00
C ARG A 76 21.13 17.65 -4.58
N ALA A 77 19.89 18.05 -4.83
CA ALA A 77 19.37 19.38 -4.50
C ALA A 77 18.98 19.53 -3.02
N GLY A 78 19.03 18.45 -2.22
CA GLY A 78 18.65 18.48 -0.81
C GLY A 78 17.14 18.58 -0.56
N VAL A 79 16.31 18.28 -1.57
CA VAL A 79 14.85 18.15 -1.41
C VAL A 79 14.54 17.01 -0.45
N LEU A 80 15.29 15.90 -0.59
CA LEU A 80 15.28 14.77 0.33
C LEU A 80 16.56 14.76 1.16
N ARG A 81 16.41 14.53 2.47
CA ARG A 81 17.51 14.38 3.43
C ARG A 81 17.46 12.99 4.04
N ARG A 82 18.59 12.28 3.94
CA ARG A 82 18.79 11.00 4.62
C ARG A 82 19.24 11.23 6.05
N ASP A 83 18.60 10.57 6.99
CA ASP A 83 19.01 10.62 8.40
C ASP A 83 20.35 9.91 8.60
N ALA A 84 21.18 10.44 9.52
CA ALA A 84 22.55 9.99 9.74
C ALA A 84 22.62 8.57 10.32
N GLU A 85 21.71 8.24 11.24
CA GLU A 85 21.66 6.96 11.94
C GLU A 85 20.33 6.24 11.71
N PRO A 86 20.31 4.90 11.79
CA PRO A 86 19.06 4.14 11.80
C PRO A 86 18.14 4.59 12.93
N ALA A 87 16.87 4.79 12.62
CA ALA A 87 15.84 5.19 13.58
C ALA A 87 14.53 4.44 13.31
N LEU A 88 13.60 4.55 14.25
CA LEU A 88 12.19 4.26 14.03
C LEU A 88 11.44 5.59 13.87
N TYR A 89 10.33 5.58 13.14
CA TYR A 89 9.55 6.81 12.93
C TYR A 89 8.10 6.59 13.35
N VAL A 90 7.68 7.24 14.43
CA VAL A 90 6.29 7.15 14.89
C VAL A 90 5.42 8.07 14.04
N LEU A 91 4.32 7.53 13.53
CA LEU A 91 3.28 8.24 12.80
C LEU A 91 2.01 8.29 13.64
N ALA A 92 1.41 9.48 13.76
CA ALA A 92 0.03 9.63 14.19
C ALA A 92 -0.82 10.16 13.05
N GLN A 93 -2.01 9.59 12.88
CA GLN A 93 -3.00 9.99 11.89
C GLN A 93 -4.33 10.30 12.58
N ASP A 94 -4.76 11.55 12.42
CA ASP A 94 -6.00 12.10 12.96
C ASP A 94 -7.03 12.13 11.84
N PHE A 95 -8.14 11.40 11.96
CA PHE A 95 -9.15 11.35 10.90
C PHE A 95 -10.56 11.32 11.48
N THR A 96 -11.54 11.69 10.67
CA THR A 96 -12.95 11.70 11.08
C THR A 96 -13.66 10.50 10.46
N LEU A 97 -14.29 9.67 11.30
CA LEU A 97 -15.12 8.57 10.86
C LEU A 97 -16.48 9.08 10.33
N PRO A 98 -17.19 8.30 9.50
CA PRO A 98 -18.56 8.63 9.11
C PRO A 98 -19.52 8.82 10.29
N THR A 99 -19.21 8.23 11.46
CA THR A 99 -19.96 8.42 12.71
C THR A 99 -19.71 9.77 13.38
N GLY A 100 -18.74 10.56 12.90
CA GLY A 100 -18.33 11.84 13.48
C GLY A 100 -17.23 11.72 14.54
N GLU A 101 -16.92 10.50 14.99
CA GLU A 101 -15.78 10.24 15.88
C GLU A 101 -14.46 10.64 15.23
N ARG A 102 -13.51 11.09 16.05
CA ARG A 102 -12.18 11.53 15.61
C ARG A 102 -11.07 10.69 16.25
N PRO A 103 -10.94 9.41 15.85
CA PRO A 103 -9.86 8.56 16.34
C PRO A 103 -8.49 9.08 15.92
N ILE A 104 -7.47 8.65 16.67
CA ILE A 104 -6.06 8.84 16.34
C ILE A 104 -5.43 7.46 16.20
N ARG A 105 -5.05 7.09 14.98
CA ARG A 105 -4.27 5.88 14.73
C ARG A 105 -2.80 6.19 14.90
N ARG A 106 -2.08 5.39 15.69
CA ARG A 106 -0.63 5.51 15.80
C ARG A 106 0.06 4.23 15.35
N GLY A 107 1.21 4.41 14.71
CA GLY A 107 2.06 3.30 14.27
C GLY A 107 3.52 3.71 14.21
N VAL A 108 4.36 2.75 13.88
CA VAL A 108 5.80 2.96 13.72
C VAL A 108 6.25 2.50 12.33
N PHE A 109 6.94 3.37 11.62
CA PHE A 109 7.68 2.97 10.43
C PHE A 109 8.97 2.27 10.81
N ALA A 110 9.18 1.12 10.18
CA ALA A 110 10.38 0.30 10.32
C ALA A 110 10.70 -0.42 9.00
N ALA A 111 11.90 -0.97 8.91
CA ALA A 111 12.29 -1.89 7.84
C ALA A 111 11.88 -3.31 8.20
N VAL A 112 11.05 -3.95 7.37
CA VAL A 112 10.57 -5.32 7.57
C VAL A 112 11.22 -6.26 6.55
N ALA A 113 11.59 -7.47 6.97
CA ALA A 113 12.19 -8.47 6.07
C ALA A 113 11.28 -8.76 4.86
N ALA A 114 11.83 -8.68 3.65
CA ALA A 114 11.15 -8.94 2.39
C ALA A 114 11.43 -10.38 1.92
N GLU A 115 10.98 -11.36 2.71
CA GLU A 115 11.33 -12.78 2.57
C GLU A 115 10.22 -13.64 1.95
N GLY A 116 9.19 -13.01 1.37
CA GLY A 116 8.01 -13.69 0.87
C GLY A 116 7.11 -14.24 1.99
N TYR A 117 6.18 -15.14 1.63
CA TYR A 117 5.19 -15.67 2.58
C TYR A 117 5.53 -17.05 3.15
N GLU A 118 6.51 -17.76 2.56
CA GLU A 118 6.88 -19.12 2.96
C GLU A 118 7.31 -19.20 4.44
N PRO A 119 8.10 -18.24 4.99
CA PRO A 119 8.46 -18.25 6.42
C PRO A 119 7.29 -17.99 7.37
N ARG A 120 6.12 -17.56 6.85
CA ARG A 120 4.90 -17.21 7.62
C ARG A 120 5.07 -16.14 8.71
N ARG A 121 6.18 -15.39 8.67
CA ARG A 121 6.47 -14.26 9.57
C ARG A 121 5.69 -13.00 9.19
N VAL A 122 5.40 -12.82 7.91
CA VAL A 122 4.43 -11.86 7.37
C VAL A 122 3.30 -12.65 6.69
N ARG A 123 2.05 -12.30 6.96
CA ARG A 123 0.87 -13.05 6.50
C ARG A 123 -0.05 -12.18 5.65
N PRO A 124 -0.44 -12.64 4.45
CA PRO A 124 -1.43 -11.95 3.62
C PRO A 124 -2.85 -12.31 4.06
N HIS A 125 -3.81 -11.47 3.65
CA HIS A 125 -5.25 -11.77 3.70
C HIS A 125 -5.93 -11.69 2.32
N GLU A 126 -5.15 -11.38 1.26
CA GLU A 126 -5.62 -11.24 -0.12
C GLU A 126 -4.62 -11.93 -1.08
N LYS A 127 -5.09 -12.31 -2.27
CA LYS A 127 -4.26 -12.75 -3.40
C LYS A 127 -3.93 -11.56 -4.31
N THR A 128 -2.67 -11.44 -4.71
CA THR A 128 -2.19 -10.38 -5.61
C THR A 128 -2.50 -10.66 -7.09
N HIS A 129 -2.55 -9.59 -7.90
CA HIS A 129 -2.68 -9.63 -9.36
C HIS A 129 -1.33 -9.34 -10.05
N ALA A 130 -1.08 -9.99 -11.20
CA ALA A 130 0.21 -9.94 -11.88
C ALA A 130 0.57 -8.56 -12.48
N GLY A 131 -0.42 -7.81 -12.98
CA GLY A 131 -0.22 -6.52 -13.65
C GLY A 131 0.40 -5.44 -12.76
N PRO A 132 -0.25 -5.06 -11.63
CA PRO A 132 0.28 -4.07 -10.69
C PRO A 132 1.69 -4.41 -10.18
N LYS A 133 1.97 -5.70 -9.97
CA LYS A 133 3.28 -6.18 -9.51
C LYS A 133 4.41 -5.88 -10.49
N ALA A 134 4.20 -6.09 -11.79
CA ALA A 134 5.24 -5.87 -12.80
C ALA A 134 5.63 -4.39 -12.91
N ASP A 135 4.62 -3.51 -12.89
CA ASP A 135 4.83 -2.06 -12.92
C ASP A 135 5.60 -1.56 -11.69
N ARG A 136 5.18 -1.97 -10.48
CA ARG A 136 5.88 -1.62 -9.23
C ARG A 136 7.32 -2.14 -9.20
N LEU A 137 7.55 -3.36 -9.71
CA LEU A 137 8.89 -3.93 -9.79
C LEU A 137 9.79 -3.16 -10.76
N ALA A 138 9.27 -2.72 -11.91
CA ALA A 138 10.02 -1.89 -12.86
C ALA A 138 10.40 -0.54 -12.23
N LEU A 139 9.48 0.11 -11.51
CA LEU A 139 9.77 1.34 -10.77
C LEU A 139 10.81 1.12 -9.67
N MET A 140 10.69 0.05 -8.88
CA MET A 140 11.64 -0.30 -7.82
C MET A 140 13.03 -0.61 -8.39
N ARG A 141 13.13 -1.30 -9.52
CA ARG A 141 14.41 -1.55 -10.21
C ARG A 141 15.08 -0.26 -10.67
N ALA A 142 14.32 0.68 -11.23
CA ALA A 142 14.87 1.95 -11.71
C ALA A 142 15.32 2.87 -10.56
N THR A 143 14.59 2.87 -9.45
CA THR A 143 14.82 3.82 -8.33
C THR A 143 15.63 3.24 -7.18
N ALA A 144 15.75 1.92 -7.09
CA ALA A 144 16.34 1.18 -5.96
C ALA A 144 15.83 1.69 -4.59
N THR A 145 14.55 2.06 -4.51
CA THR A 145 13.97 2.77 -3.36
C THR A 145 12.56 2.25 -3.05
N ASN A 146 12.26 2.04 -1.76
CA ASN A 146 10.88 1.85 -1.29
C ASN A 146 10.18 3.22 -1.24
N ILE A 147 9.36 3.53 -2.26
CA ILE A 147 8.67 4.83 -2.37
C ILE A 147 7.42 4.89 -1.49
N GLU A 148 6.76 3.74 -1.30
CA GLU A 148 5.52 3.62 -0.55
C GLU A 148 5.68 2.53 0.52
N SER A 149 5.14 2.78 1.71
CA SER A 149 5.13 1.79 2.78
C SER A 149 4.04 0.75 2.54
N ILE A 150 4.24 -0.48 3.02
CA ILE A 150 3.12 -1.39 3.31
C ILE A 150 2.52 -1.06 4.67
N PHE A 151 1.30 -1.53 4.92
CA PHE A 151 0.63 -1.37 6.21
C PHE A 151 0.47 -2.74 6.89
N LEU A 152 1.07 -2.89 8.07
CA LEU A 152 1.05 -4.11 8.86
C LEU A 152 0.31 -3.93 10.19
N LEU A 153 -0.37 -4.99 10.61
CA LEU A 153 -0.93 -5.16 11.95
C LEU A 153 -0.09 -6.15 12.74
N ALA A 154 0.28 -5.75 13.95
CA ALA A 154 0.97 -6.59 14.93
C ALA A 154 -0.01 -7.03 16.02
N PRO A 155 -0.13 -8.34 16.31
CA PRO A 155 -0.74 -8.77 17.57
C PRO A 155 0.02 -8.18 18.76
N ASP A 156 -0.69 -7.49 19.64
CA ASP A 156 -0.11 -6.73 20.75
C ASP A 156 -0.97 -6.90 22.02
N PRO A 157 -1.09 -8.14 22.55
CA PRO A 157 -2.02 -8.47 23.63
C PRO A 157 -1.70 -7.75 24.95
N ASP A 158 -0.44 -7.44 25.20
CA ASP A 158 0.04 -6.69 26.36
C ASP A 158 0.13 -5.17 26.11
N ARG A 159 -0.21 -4.72 24.90
CA ARG A 159 -0.15 -3.33 24.44
C ARG A 159 1.27 -2.74 24.48
N ALA A 160 2.32 -3.56 24.50
CA ALA A 160 3.69 -3.10 24.56
C ALA A 160 4.03 -2.17 23.38
N LEU A 161 3.66 -2.54 22.16
CA LEU A 161 3.89 -1.72 20.97
C LEU A 161 3.07 -0.43 21.04
N ALA A 162 1.77 -0.52 21.33
CA ALA A 162 0.89 0.64 21.43
C ALA A 162 1.40 1.66 22.47
N ASN A 163 1.84 1.17 23.65
CA ASN A 163 2.35 2.01 24.72
C ASN A 163 3.69 2.66 24.35
N ALA A 164 4.61 1.93 23.71
CA ALA A 164 5.89 2.49 23.24
C ALA A 164 5.68 3.58 22.18
N VAL A 165 4.79 3.35 21.21
CA VAL A 165 4.41 4.32 20.18
C VAL A 165 3.76 5.56 20.80
N ALA A 166 2.84 5.38 21.76
CA ALA A 166 2.23 6.50 22.48
C ALA A 166 3.29 7.29 23.27
N ALA A 167 4.18 6.60 23.99
CA ALA A 167 5.24 7.23 24.78
C ALA A 167 6.18 8.07 23.91
N ALA A 168 6.57 7.55 22.74
CA ALA A 168 7.47 8.21 21.80
C ALA A 168 6.82 9.34 20.98
N SER A 169 5.49 9.49 21.04
CA SER A 169 4.76 10.61 20.44
C SER A 169 4.39 11.70 21.44
N HIS A 170 5.04 11.72 22.61
CA HIS A 170 5.01 12.86 23.52
C HIS A 170 5.97 13.96 23.06
N GLY A 171 5.51 15.22 23.09
CA GLY A 171 6.28 16.39 22.66
C GLY A 171 6.04 16.79 21.20
N PRO A 172 6.72 17.85 20.73
CA PRO A 172 6.49 18.39 19.39
C PRO A 172 6.92 17.40 18.30
N PRO A 173 6.11 17.21 17.24
CA PRO A 173 6.48 16.35 16.11
C PRO A 173 7.63 16.96 15.31
N ALA A 174 8.43 16.09 14.70
CA ALA A 174 9.50 16.47 13.78
C ALA A 174 8.96 16.94 12.41
N ALA A 175 7.74 16.52 12.06
CA ALA A 175 7.03 16.99 10.88
C ALA A 175 5.51 16.89 11.07
N THR A 176 4.79 17.80 10.44
CA THR A 176 3.32 17.84 10.40
C THR A 176 2.84 18.03 8.97
N ALA A 177 1.74 17.38 8.61
CA ALA A 177 1.08 17.58 7.33
C ALA A 177 -0.42 17.32 7.45
N GLU A 178 -1.15 17.66 6.41
CA GLU A 178 -2.54 17.27 6.22
C GLU A 178 -2.69 16.71 4.80
N LEU A 179 -3.42 15.61 4.67
CA LEU A 179 -3.77 15.04 3.38
C LEU A 179 -5.20 14.51 3.41
N ASN A 180 -6.06 15.05 2.54
CA ASN A 180 -7.47 14.63 2.40
C ASN A 180 -8.24 14.63 3.75
N GLY A 181 -8.04 15.67 4.57
CA GLY A 181 -8.68 15.79 5.88
C GLY A 181 -8.09 14.87 6.97
N VAL A 182 -7.00 14.17 6.67
CA VAL A 182 -6.22 13.40 7.65
C VAL A 182 -5.06 14.26 8.14
N GLY A 183 -5.05 14.57 9.43
CA GLY A 183 -3.91 15.19 10.10
C GLY A 183 -2.80 14.16 10.28
N ILE A 184 -1.57 14.53 9.94
CA ILE A 184 -0.40 13.64 9.95
C ILE A 184 0.69 14.27 10.81
N ARG A 185 1.21 13.49 11.76
CA ARG A 185 2.30 13.93 12.65
C ARG A 185 3.35 12.83 12.74
N LEU A 186 4.63 13.21 12.64
CA LEU A 186 5.75 12.27 12.63
C LEU A 186 6.76 12.61 13.74
N TRP A 187 7.21 11.60 14.49
CA TRP A 187 8.31 11.69 15.46
C TRP A 187 9.44 10.75 15.06
N ILE A 188 10.68 11.13 15.37
CA ILE A 188 11.88 10.34 15.06
C ILE A 188 12.41 9.76 16.36
N VAL A 189 12.45 8.44 16.45
CA VAL A 189 12.94 7.68 17.59
C VAL A 189 14.36 7.21 17.28
N ARG A 190 15.34 7.97 17.76
CA ARG A 190 16.77 7.70 17.54
C ARG A 190 17.33 6.60 18.45
N ASP A 191 16.75 6.45 19.64
CA ASP A 191 17.03 5.34 20.54
C ASP A 191 15.84 4.37 20.51
N PRO A 192 15.91 3.27 19.73
CA PRO A 192 14.83 2.29 19.65
C PRO A 192 14.84 1.30 20.82
N SER A 193 15.75 1.40 21.79
CA SER A 193 15.80 0.46 22.92
C SER A 193 14.49 0.34 23.72
N PRO A 194 13.63 1.37 23.84
CA PRO A 194 12.33 1.24 24.50
C PRO A 194 11.27 0.56 23.62
N PHE A 195 11.52 0.38 22.32
CA PHE A 195 10.59 -0.27 21.41
C PHE A 195 10.81 -1.77 21.41
N LEU A 196 9.89 -2.48 22.06
CA LEU A 196 9.73 -3.92 21.85
C LEU A 196 9.13 -4.13 20.45
N LEU A 197 10.01 -4.26 19.45
CA LEU A 197 9.58 -4.52 18.08
C LEU A 197 8.74 -5.80 18.03
N PRO A 198 7.59 -5.77 17.34
CA PRO A 198 6.62 -6.84 17.45
C PRO A 198 7.19 -8.15 16.87
N PRO A 199 6.96 -9.29 17.56
CA PRO A 199 7.35 -10.59 17.04
C PRO A 199 6.49 -10.98 15.84
N SER A 200 6.91 -12.02 15.12
CA SER A 200 6.05 -12.67 14.12
C SER A 200 4.88 -13.42 14.78
N PRO A 201 3.72 -13.54 14.11
CA PRO A 201 3.45 -13.04 12.76
C PRO A 201 2.95 -11.60 12.72
N LEU A 202 3.34 -10.86 11.67
CA LEU A 202 2.71 -9.61 11.25
C LEU A 202 1.69 -9.89 10.14
N TYR A 203 0.60 -9.14 10.12
CA TYR A 203 -0.48 -9.31 9.14
C TYR A 203 -0.52 -8.09 8.22
N ILE A 204 -0.49 -8.30 6.91
CA ILE A 204 -0.65 -7.21 5.96
C ILE A 204 -2.10 -6.71 6.07
N ALA A 205 -2.30 -5.42 6.32
CA ALA A 205 -3.61 -4.75 6.20
C ALA A 205 -3.76 -4.07 4.83
N ASP A 206 -2.66 -3.59 4.27
CA ASP A 206 -2.61 -3.03 2.91
C ASP A 206 -1.20 -3.17 2.32
N GLY A 207 -1.11 -3.29 1.00
CA GLY A 207 0.16 -3.32 0.27
C GLY A 207 0.71 -4.70 -0.08
N HIS A 208 -0.13 -5.71 -0.32
CA HIS A 208 0.32 -7.06 -0.72
C HIS A 208 1.15 -7.05 -2.02
N HIS A 209 0.74 -6.25 -3.02
CA HIS A 209 1.53 -6.04 -4.24
C HIS A 209 2.91 -5.46 -3.95
N ARG A 210 3.00 -4.51 -3.01
CA ARG A 210 4.24 -3.85 -2.60
C ARG A 210 5.16 -4.82 -1.85
N TYR A 211 4.63 -5.64 -0.93
CA TYR A 211 5.40 -6.66 -0.22
C TYR A 211 5.97 -7.73 -1.17
N GLU A 212 5.16 -8.23 -2.09
CA GLU A 212 5.62 -9.22 -3.07
C GLU A 212 6.63 -8.62 -4.06
N THR A 213 6.45 -7.35 -4.45
CA THR A 213 7.41 -6.63 -5.30
C THR A 213 8.75 -6.51 -4.59
N ALA A 214 8.76 -6.08 -3.32
CA ALA A 214 9.97 -5.99 -2.53
C ALA A 214 10.64 -7.35 -2.34
N SER A 215 9.85 -8.42 -2.10
CA SER A 215 10.38 -9.78 -1.96
C SER A 215 11.00 -10.29 -3.27
N ALA A 216 10.37 -10.01 -4.42
CA ALA A 216 10.95 -10.35 -5.72
C ALA A 216 12.25 -9.57 -5.99
N TYR A 217 12.26 -8.28 -5.68
CA TYR A 217 13.46 -7.44 -5.82
C TYR A 217 14.59 -7.87 -4.89
N ALA A 218 14.29 -8.32 -3.66
CA ALA A 218 15.27 -8.87 -2.73
C ALA A 218 15.94 -10.14 -3.28
N LEU A 219 15.16 -11.03 -3.92
CA LEU A 219 15.69 -12.23 -4.58
C LEU A 219 16.57 -11.91 -5.79
N GLU A 220 16.26 -10.83 -6.52
CA GLU A 220 17.09 -10.33 -7.63
C GLU A 220 18.40 -9.69 -7.15
N ASN A 221 18.48 -9.26 -5.90
CA ASN A 221 19.60 -8.47 -5.36
C ASN A 221 20.15 -9.05 -4.03
N PRO A 222 20.61 -10.31 -4.02
CA PRO A 222 21.13 -10.93 -2.80
C PRO A 222 22.34 -10.15 -2.27
N GLY A 223 22.34 -9.82 -0.97
CA GLY A 223 23.43 -9.10 -0.31
C GLY A 223 23.51 -7.59 -0.61
N GLY A 224 22.63 -7.04 -1.45
CA GLY A 224 22.62 -5.62 -1.83
C GLY A 224 21.88 -4.67 -0.86
N GLY A 225 21.46 -5.15 0.31
CA GLY A 225 20.63 -4.37 1.25
C GLY A 225 19.18 -4.17 0.79
N ALA A 226 18.72 -4.96 -0.20
CA ALA A 226 17.37 -4.96 -0.73
C ALA A 226 16.42 -5.95 -0.01
N ASP A 227 16.87 -6.56 1.08
CA ASP A 227 16.15 -7.59 1.86
C ASP A 227 15.06 -7.02 2.77
N ARG A 228 14.70 -5.74 2.58
CA ARG A 228 13.81 -4.98 3.45
C ARG A 228 12.79 -4.14 2.68
N VAL A 229 11.59 -4.07 3.22
CA VAL A 229 10.51 -3.19 2.77
C VAL A 229 10.16 -2.18 3.86
N LEU A 230 9.82 -0.95 3.46
CA LEU A 230 9.29 0.05 4.38
C LEU A 230 7.87 -0.35 4.82
N ALA A 231 7.62 -0.42 6.12
CA ALA A 231 6.31 -0.77 6.65
C ALA A 231 5.88 0.19 7.76
N LEU A 232 4.63 0.64 7.72
CA LEU A 232 3.94 1.18 8.89
C LEU A 232 3.38 -0.01 9.68
N ILE A 233 3.78 -0.15 10.93
CA ILE A 233 3.32 -1.21 11.83
C ILE A 233 2.42 -0.59 12.89
N VAL A 234 1.18 -1.07 12.98
CA VAL A 234 0.19 -0.63 13.98
C VAL A 234 -0.20 -1.81 14.87
N SER A 235 -0.37 -1.54 16.15
CA SER A 235 -0.92 -2.50 17.09
C SER A 235 -2.35 -2.89 16.68
N ALA A 236 -2.67 -4.18 16.66
CA ALA A 236 -4.03 -4.65 16.44
C ALA A 236 -5.00 -4.22 17.57
N GLN A 237 -4.46 -3.72 18.68
CA GLN A 237 -5.16 -3.18 19.84
C GLN A 237 -5.14 -1.64 19.89
N ASP A 238 -4.66 -0.97 18.83
CA ASP A 238 -4.70 0.48 18.72
C ASP A 238 -6.16 0.97 18.67
N PRO A 239 -6.57 1.90 19.55
CA PRO A 239 -7.96 2.36 19.62
C PRO A 239 -8.38 3.17 18.38
N GLY A 240 -7.43 3.68 17.60
CA GLY A 240 -7.67 4.34 16.32
C GLY A 240 -7.65 3.39 15.12
N LEU A 241 -7.48 2.09 15.32
CA LEU A 241 -7.65 1.11 14.27
C LEU A 241 -9.14 0.93 13.95
N SER A 242 -9.60 1.56 12.88
CA SER A 242 -10.98 1.48 12.41
C SER A 242 -11.06 0.64 11.13
N ILE A 243 -11.87 -0.43 11.15
CA ILE A 243 -12.18 -1.25 9.99
C ILE A 243 -13.63 -0.96 9.59
N LEU A 244 -13.81 -0.24 8.49
CA LEU A 244 -15.13 0.09 7.96
C LEU A 244 -15.63 -1.01 7.02
N PRO A 245 -16.95 -1.23 6.92
CA PRO A 245 -17.50 -2.28 6.08
C PRO A 245 -17.39 -1.90 4.60
N THR A 246 -16.91 -2.84 3.77
CA THR A 246 -16.94 -2.71 2.31
C THR A 246 -18.30 -3.16 1.79
N HIS A 247 -19.13 -2.22 1.31
CA HIS A 247 -20.42 -2.55 0.70
C HIS A 247 -20.25 -2.80 -0.80
N ARG A 248 -20.67 -3.96 -1.30
CA ARG A 248 -20.76 -4.23 -2.74
C ARG A 248 -22.20 -3.99 -3.20
N VAL A 249 -22.42 -2.98 -4.03
CA VAL A 249 -23.72 -2.74 -4.67
C VAL A 249 -23.74 -3.45 -6.02
N ILE A 250 -24.65 -4.41 -6.18
CA ILE A 250 -24.85 -5.11 -7.45
C ILE A 250 -26.06 -4.49 -8.13
N PHE A 251 -25.84 -3.87 -9.28
CA PHE A 251 -26.92 -3.39 -10.14
C PHE A 251 -27.26 -4.48 -11.16
N GLY A 252 -28.53 -4.91 -11.17
CA GLY A 252 -29.05 -5.86 -12.13
C GLY A 252 -30.49 -6.25 -11.79
N THR A 253 -31.26 -6.68 -12.78
CA THR A 253 -32.56 -7.32 -12.52
C THR A 253 -32.26 -8.63 -11.83
N GLY A 254 -32.58 -8.73 -10.53
CA GLY A 254 -32.38 -9.94 -9.74
C GLY A 254 -32.79 -11.18 -10.52
N ARG A 255 -31.99 -12.24 -10.38
CA ARG A 255 -32.17 -13.59 -10.94
C ARG A 255 -33.65 -13.83 -11.27
N ALA A 256 -34.00 -13.84 -12.56
CA ALA A 256 -35.35 -14.22 -12.95
C ALA A 256 -35.60 -15.62 -12.38
N ALA A 257 -36.45 -15.73 -11.36
CA ALA A 257 -36.99 -17.01 -10.95
C ALA A 257 -37.57 -17.66 -12.21
N PRO A 258 -37.33 -18.96 -12.48
CA PRO A 258 -37.91 -19.60 -13.64
C PRO A 258 -39.44 -19.48 -13.53
N ARG A 259 -40.02 -18.59 -14.33
CA ARG A 259 -41.47 -18.48 -14.51
C ARG A 259 -41.90 -19.79 -15.17
N GLY A 260 -42.95 -20.38 -14.63
CA GLY A 260 -43.35 -21.76 -14.87
C GLY A 260 -43.33 -22.21 -16.32
N GLY A 261 -42.75 -23.39 -16.54
CA GLY A 261 -43.08 -24.26 -17.66
C GLY A 261 -44.05 -25.35 -17.17
N PRO A 262 -45.05 -25.75 -17.96
CA PRO A 262 -46.17 -26.56 -17.50
C PRO A 262 -45.77 -28.02 -17.23
N ARG A 263 -46.37 -28.63 -16.21
CA ARG A 263 -46.64 -30.09 -16.21
C ARG A 263 -47.96 -30.27 -16.98
N PRO A 264 -48.04 -31.22 -17.92
CA PRO A 264 -48.71 -32.47 -17.57
C PRO A 264 -48.12 -33.71 -18.25
N GLY A 265 -48.22 -34.84 -17.57
CA GLY A 265 -48.35 -36.13 -18.24
C GLY A 265 -49.79 -36.28 -18.71
N ASP A 266 -49.95 -36.67 -19.97
CA ASP A 266 -50.99 -37.56 -20.48
C ASP A 266 -50.52 -38.04 -21.87
N ASP A 267 -50.17 -39.33 -21.94
CA ASP A 267 -50.05 -40.18 -23.14
C ASP A 267 -51.52 -40.50 -23.61
N PRO A 268 -51.88 -40.91 -24.86
CA PRO A 268 -51.00 -41.64 -25.78
C PRO A 268 -51.22 -41.51 -27.32
N ARG A 269 -50.23 -42.09 -28.03
CA ARG A 269 -50.26 -42.70 -29.39
C ARG A 269 -49.92 -41.84 -30.62
N VAL A 270 -49.20 -42.55 -31.51
CA VAL A 270 -49.20 -42.51 -32.98
C VAL A 270 -47.95 -41.93 -33.67
N THR A 271 -47.02 -42.87 -33.91
CA THR A 271 -46.23 -43.13 -35.15
C THR A 271 -45.14 -42.15 -35.62
N ARG A 272 -43.91 -42.69 -35.64
CA ARG A 272 -42.83 -42.42 -36.63
C ARG A 272 -43.36 -42.61 -38.07
N PRO A 273 -42.85 -41.89 -39.10
CA PRO A 273 -41.52 -42.19 -39.67
C PRO A 273 -40.68 -40.99 -40.17
N ARG A 274 -39.35 -41.19 -40.26
CA ARG A 274 -38.40 -40.49 -41.17
C ARG A 274 -38.66 -40.98 -42.63
N PRO A 275 -38.01 -40.49 -43.72
CA PRO A 275 -37.01 -39.42 -43.94
C PRO A 275 -37.52 -38.41 -45.02
N ASP A 276 -36.86 -37.32 -45.42
CA ASP A 276 -35.81 -37.30 -46.45
C ASP A 276 -35.38 -35.84 -46.81
N ARG A 277 -34.06 -35.70 -47.03
CA ARG A 277 -33.35 -34.94 -48.08
C ARG A 277 -33.62 -33.44 -48.37
N VAL A 278 -32.47 -32.71 -48.46
CA VAL A 278 -32.03 -31.83 -49.58
C VAL A 278 -32.74 -30.48 -49.68
N SER A 279 -32.14 -29.32 -49.99
CA SER A 279 -30.79 -28.75 -50.01
C SER A 279 -30.99 -27.31 -50.57
N ARG A 280 -30.00 -26.44 -50.36
CA ARG A 280 -29.75 -25.16 -51.08
C ARG A 280 -30.63 -23.97 -50.67
N GLY A 281 -30.12 -22.75 -50.60
CA GLY A 281 -28.81 -22.23 -51.04
C GLY A 281 -28.20 -21.24 -50.04
#